data_AF-A0A3N5R4J8-F1
#
_entry.id   AF-A0A3N5R4J8-F1
#
_cell.length_a   1.000
_cell.length_b   1.000
_cell.length_c   1.000
_cell.angle_alpha   90.00
_cell.angle_beta   90.00
_cell.angle_gamma   90.00
#
_symmetry.space_group_name_H-M   'P 1'
#
loop_
_entity.id
_entity.type
_entity.pdbx_description
1 polymer ?
#
loop_
_entity_poly.entity_id
_entity_poly.type
_entity_poly.pdbx_seq_one_letter_code
_entity_poly.pdbx_strand_id
1 'polypeptide(L)'
;MRGLPAKFFGVFGRVPLFVYLIHLPAAHLTAIVFSLIMYQKAFWWWGSSAGFPANYTPNPIVTYAVWLGLIILFIPLVIWFAGVKRRSKQRWLSYF
;
A
#
# COMPACT_ATOMS: atom_id res chain seq x y z
N MET A 1 26.34 7.56 17.91
CA MET A 1 24.97 8.09 18.16
C MET A 1 23.97 7.19 17.45
N ARG A 2 23.28 6.29 18.16
CA ARG A 2 22.37 5.28 17.57
C ARG A 2 20.91 5.72 17.78
N GLY A 3 20.45 6.65 16.97
CA GLY A 3 19.06 7.12 17.02
C GLY A 3 18.10 6.07 16.43
N LEU A 4 17.00 5.79 17.14
CA LEU A 4 15.78 5.16 16.62
C LEU A 4 15.42 5.58 15.18
N PRO A 5 15.51 6.87 14.78
CA PRO A 5 15.23 7.26 13.39
C PRO A 5 16.16 6.60 12.36
N ALA A 6 17.46 6.43 12.65
CA ALA A 6 18.40 5.80 11.71
C ALA A 6 18.08 4.32 11.45
N LYS A 7 17.57 3.61 12.46
CA LYS A 7 17.04 2.25 12.29
C LYS A 7 15.75 2.24 11.45
N PHE A 8 14.88 3.22 11.64
CA PHE A 8 13.61 3.33 10.91
C PHE A 8 13.86 3.60 9.41
N PHE A 9 14.71 4.58 9.09
CA PHE A 9 15.12 4.86 7.71
C PHE A 9 15.92 3.70 7.09
N GLY A 10 16.74 2.99 7.88
CA GLY A 10 17.46 1.80 7.41
C GLY A 10 16.57 0.57 7.14
N VAL A 11 15.38 0.47 7.75
CA VAL A 11 14.39 -0.57 7.49
C VAL A 11 13.59 -0.23 6.24
N PHE A 12 13.10 1.01 6.11
CA PHE A 12 12.38 1.45 4.90
C PHE A 12 13.27 1.48 3.65
N GLY A 13 14.54 1.87 3.78
CA GLY A 13 15.50 1.89 2.67
C GLY A 13 15.95 0.51 2.17
N ARG A 14 15.67 -0.57 2.90
CA ARG A 14 16.07 -1.95 2.55
C ARG A 14 14.95 -2.80 1.95
N VAL A 15 13.72 -2.28 1.89
CA VAL A 15 12.54 -2.94 1.29
C VAL A 15 11.63 -1.98 0.52
N PRO A 16 12.15 -0.97 -0.20
CA PRO A 16 11.31 -0.02 -0.93
C PRO A 16 10.44 -0.72 -1.98
N LEU A 17 10.98 -1.77 -2.64
CA LEU A 17 10.24 -2.53 -3.65
C LEU A 17 9.06 -3.31 -3.06
N PHE A 18 9.24 -3.91 -1.88
CA PHE A 18 8.17 -4.66 -1.20
C PHE A 18 7.00 -3.76 -0.81
N VAL A 19 7.30 -2.58 -0.26
CA VAL A 19 6.26 -1.60 0.11
C VAL A 19 5.50 -1.15 -1.13
N TYR A 20 6.21 -0.87 -2.23
CA TYR A 20 5.59 -0.45 -3.48
C TYR A 20 4.67 -1.53 -4.08
N LEU A 21 5.15 -2.78 -4.11
CA LEU A 21 4.41 -3.92 -4.66
C LEU A 21 3.15 -4.27 -3.88
N ILE A 22 3.10 -4.01 -2.57
CA ILE A 22 1.91 -4.24 -1.76
C ILE A 22 0.99 -3.02 -1.77
N HIS A 23 1.57 -1.82 -1.80
CA HIS A 23 0.80 -0.59 -1.78
C HIS A 23 -0.08 -0.44 -3.02
N LEU A 24 0.44 -0.73 -4.22
CA LEU A 24 -0.34 -0.59 -5.45
C LEU A 24 -1.61 -1.48 -5.48
N PRO A 25 -1.52 -2.81 -5.26
CA PRO A 25 -2.71 -3.66 -5.17
C PRO A 25 -3.63 -3.27 -4.03
N ALA A 26 -3.10 -2.91 -2.86
CA ALA A 26 -3.94 -2.53 -1.74
C ALA A 26 -4.70 -1.23 -1.98
N ALA A 27 -4.04 -0.22 -2.55
CA ALA A 27 -4.70 1.02 -2.96
C ALA A 27 -5.80 0.72 -3.97
N HIS A 28 -5.52 -0.15 -4.94
CA HIS A 28 -6.52 -0.56 -5.93
C HIS A 28 -7.72 -1.30 -5.31
N LEU A 29 -7.46 -2.25 -4.40
CA LEU A 29 -8.50 -2.98 -3.67
C LEU A 29 -9.35 -2.05 -2.81
N THR A 30 -8.73 -1.09 -2.11
CA THR A 30 -9.49 -0.11 -1.33
C THR A 30 -10.38 0.76 -2.21
N ALA A 31 -9.94 1.11 -3.43
CA ALA A 31 -10.74 1.86 -4.39
C ALA A 31 -11.95 1.04 -4.89
N ILE A 32 -11.75 -0.26 -5.14
CA ILE A 32 -12.82 -1.19 -5.49
C ILE A 32 -13.83 -1.32 -4.35
N VAL A 33 -13.36 -1.59 -3.12
CA VAL A 33 -14.23 -1.71 -1.93
C VAL A 33 -15.02 -0.44 -1.69
N PHE A 34 -14.35 0.72 -1.74
CA PHE A 34 -15.01 2.02 -1.62
C PHE A 34 -16.11 2.20 -2.68
N SER A 35 -15.83 1.80 -3.92
CA SER A 35 -16.78 1.93 -5.02
C SER A 35 -17.97 0.98 -4.89
N LEU A 36 -17.74 -0.24 -4.40
CA LEU A 36 -18.80 -1.19 -4.08
C LEU A 36 -19.70 -0.64 -2.96
N ILE A 37 -19.14 -0.03 -1.92
CA ILE A 37 -19.92 0.55 -0.82
C ILE A 37 -20.75 1.74 -1.30
N MET A 38 -20.13 2.70 -1.99
CA MET A 38 -20.78 3.97 -2.35
C MET A 38 -21.69 3.87 -3.58
N TYR A 39 -21.31 3.07 -4.58
CA TYR A 39 -21.94 3.06 -5.90
C TYR A 39 -22.48 1.68 -6.30
N GLN A 40 -22.32 0.65 -5.45
CA GLN A 40 -22.76 -0.74 -5.69
C GLN A 40 -22.21 -1.36 -6.98
N LYS A 41 -21.18 -0.74 -7.57
CA LYS A 41 -20.53 -1.12 -8.82
C LYS A 41 -19.05 -0.76 -8.72
N ALA A 42 -18.19 -1.53 -9.39
CA ALA A 42 -16.75 -1.29 -9.40
C ALA A 42 -16.09 -1.69 -10.73
N PHE A 43 -16.89 -1.94 -11.78
CA PHE A 43 -16.38 -2.48 -13.05
C PHE A 43 -15.43 -1.51 -13.79
N TRP A 44 -15.57 -0.19 -13.56
CA TRP A 44 -14.72 0.84 -14.16
C TRP A 44 -13.26 0.80 -13.68
N TRP A 45 -12.97 0.10 -12.60
CA TRP A 45 -11.60 -0.15 -12.13
C TRP A 45 -10.83 -1.16 -13.00
N TRP A 46 -11.54 -1.90 -13.86
CA TRP A 46 -10.98 -2.96 -14.72
C TRP A 46 -11.08 -2.63 -16.22
N GLY A 47 -11.57 -1.44 -16.59
CA GLY A 47 -11.87 -1.05 -17.97
C GLY A 47 -11.62 0.43 -18.24
N SER A 48 -12.27 1.00 -19.26
CA SER A 48 -12.10 2.43 -19.60
C SER A 48 -12.87 3.34 -18.63
N SER A 49 -12.41 4.59 -18.52
CA SER A 49 -13.02 5.65 -17.71
C SER A 49 -14.45 6.03 -18.12
N ALA A 50 -15.01 5.42 -19.17
CA ALA A 50 -16.41 5.62 -19.57
C ALA A 50 -17.44 5.03 -18.57
N GLY A 51 -16.98 4.24 -17.59
CA GLY A 51 -17.86 3.56 -16.63
C GLY A 51 -18.09 4.28 -15.29
N PHE A 52 -17.49 5.45 -15.05
CA PHE A 52 -17.70 6.15 -13.77
C PHE A 52 -19.16 6.62 -13.63
N PRO A 53 -19.78 6.45 -12.45
CA PRO A 53 -21.14 6.92 -12.24
C PRO A 53 -21.17 8.46 -12.26
N ALA A 54 -22.28 9.04 -12.75
CA ALA A 54 -22.39 10.50 -12.94
C ALA A 54 -22.24 11.32 -11.64
N ASN A 55 -22.47 10.68 -10.48
CA ASN A 55 -22.28 11.25 -9.14
C ASN A 55 -20.90 10.90 -8.53
N TYR A 56 -19.94 10.44 -9.33
CA TYR A 56 -18.58 10.21 -8.86
C TYR A 56 -17.88 11.55 -8.61
N THR A 57 -17.73 11.90 -7.33
CA THR A 57 -16.99 13.09 -6.88
C THR A 57 -15.78 12.63 -6.08
N PRO A 58 -14.58 12.63 -6.67
CA PRO A 58 -13.37 12.28 -5.94
C PRO A 58 -13.12 13.31 -4.83
N ASN A 59 -12.96 12.82 -3.60
CA ASN A 59 -12.66 13.65 -2.43
C ASN A 59 -11.22 13.37 -1.96
N PRO A 60 -10.30 14.34 -2.09
CA PRO A 60 -8.90 14.13 -1.72
C PRO A 60 -8.74 13.79 -0.23
N ILE A 61 -9.58 14.33 0.66
CA ILE A 61 -9.50 14.05 2.10
C ILE A 61 -9.75 12.57 2.38
N VAL A 62 -10.76 11.98 1.74
CA VAL A 62 -11.06 10.55 1.89
C VAL A 62 -9.91 9.71 1.33
N THR A 63 -9.36 10.08 0.18
CA THR A 63 -8.20 9.41 -0.41
C THR A 63 -7.00 9.43 0.54
N TYR A 64 -6.68 10.59 1.13
CA TYR A 64 -5.57 10.72 2.08
C TYR A 64 -5.82 9.96 3.39
N ALA A 65 -7.06 9.91 3.87
CA ALA A 65 -7.41 9.13 5.06
C ALA A 65 -7.21 7.63 4.83
N VAL A 66 -7.67 7.10 3.69
CA VAL A 66 -7.44 5.69 3.30
C VAL A 66 -5.95 5.41 3.10
N TRP A 67 -5.24 6.30 2.42
CA TRP A 67 -3.80 6.18 2.22
C TRP A 67 -3.03 6.10 3.54
N LEU A 68 -3.37 6.96 4.50
CA LEU A 68 -2.73 6.98 5.82
C LEU A 68 -3.08 5.71 6.62
N GLY A 69 -4.32 5.23 6.52
CA GLY A 69 -4.74 3.94 7.07
C GLY A 69 -3.95 2.75 6.49
N LEU A 70 -3.73 2.73 5.18
CA LEU A 70 -2.91 1.71 4.52
C LEU A 70 -1.45 1.75 4.99
N ILE A 71 -0.86 2.94 5.16
CA ILE A 71 0.48 3.08 5.71
C ILE A 71 0.56 2.48 7.11
N ILE A 72 -0.38 2.82 7.99
CA ILE A 72 -0.41 2.28 9.36
C ILE A 72 -0.53 0.76 9.33
N LEU A 73 -1.39 0.21 8.47
CA LEU A 73 -1.58 -1.23 8.31
C LEU A 73 -0.32 -1.95 7.80
N PHE A 74 0.51 -1.28 6.99
CA PHE A 74 1.74 -1.88 6.46
C PHE A 74 2.92 -1.85 7.42
N ILE A 75 2.92 -0.99 8.43
CA ILE A 75 4.00 -0.94 9.44
C ILE A 75 4.30 -2.33 10.05
N PRO A 76 3.32 -3.10 10.58
CA PRO A 76 3.60 -4.43 11.11
C PRO A 76 4.11 -5.41 10.03
N LEU A 77 3.62 -5.29 8.80
CA LEU A 77 4.00 -6.15 7.68
C LEU A 77 5.47 -5.91 7.25
N VAL A 78 5.89 -4.65 7.20
CA VAL A 78 7.28 -4.25 6.90
C VAL A 78 8.23 -4.72 7.99
N ILE A 79 7.83 -4.59 9.26
CA ILE A 79 8.64 -5.06 10.40
C ILE A 79 8.79 -6.58 10.35
N TRP A 80 7.72 -7.32 10.08
CA TRP A 80 7.76 -8.77 9.93
C TRP A 80 8.68 -9.19 8.78
N PHE A 81 8.53 -8.59 7.60
CA PHE A 81 9.35 -8.92 6.44
C PHE A 81 10.83 -8.59 6.67
N ALA A 82 11.14 -7.48 7.35
CA ALA A 82 12.51 -7.17 7.75
C ALA A 82 13.11 -8.23 8.68
N GLY A 83 12.30 -8.81 9.58
CA GLY A 83 12.68 -9.95 10.42
C GLY A 83 12.94 -11.22 9.61
N VAL A 84 12.10 -11.53 8.62
CA VAL A 84 12.27 -12.66 7.70
C VAL A 84 13.54 -12.50 6.87
N LYS A 85 13.76 -11.32 6.27
CA LYS A 85 14.98 -10.99 5.50
C LYS A 85 16.24 -11.13 6.35
N ARG A 86 16.20 -10.77 7.63
CA ARG A 86 17.34 -10.92 8.55
C ARG A 86 17.68 -12.39 8.87
N ARG A 87 16.67 -13.28 8.87
CA ARG A 87 16.84 -14.72 9.17
C ARG A 87 17.14 -15.55 7.93
N SER A 88 16.81 -15.05 6.74
CA SER A 88 17.01 -15.76 5.48
C SER A 88 18.43 -15.54 4.92
N LYS A 89 19.10 -16.63 4.53
CA LYS A 89 20.36 -16.59 3.75
C LYS A 89 20.13 -16.62 2.23
N GLN A 90 18.89 -16.53 1.76
CA GLN A 90 18.57 -16.74 0.35
C GLN A 90 18.98 -15.53 -0.52
N ARG A 91 19.72 -15.78 -1.61
CA ARG A 91 20.27 -14.74 -2.50
C ARG A 91 19.21 -13.83 -3.15
N TRP A 92 18.03 -14.34 -3.47
CA TRP A 92 17.00 -13.56 -4.17
C TRP A 92 16.40 -12.43 -3.31
N LEU A 93 16.44 -12.55 -1.97
CA LEU A 93 16.09 -11.49 -1.03
C LEU A 93 17.10 -10.33 -1.00
N SER A 94 18.19 -10.40 -1.77
CA SER A 94 19.07 -9.24 -2.01
C SER A 94 18.52 -8.28 -3.06
N TYR A 95 17.59 -8.72 -3.91
CA TYR A 95 16.96 -7.87 -4.92
C TYR A 95 15.76 -7.06 -4.38
N PHE A 96 15.13 -7.56 -3.32
CA PHE A 96 14.12 -6.85 -2.53
C PHE A 96 14.79 -6.11 -1.38
#